data_AF-A0A976CT69-F1
#
_entry.id   AF-A0A976CT69-F1
#
_cell.length_a   1.000
_cell.length_b   1.000
_cell.length_c   1.000
_cell.angle_alpha   90.00
_cell.angle_beta   90.00
_cell.angle_gamma   90.00
#
_symmetry.space_group_name_H-M   'P 1'
#
loop_
_entity.id
_entity.type
_entity.pdbx_description
1 polymer ?
#
loop_
_entity_poly.entity_id
_entity_poly.type
_entity_poly.pdbx_seq_one_letter_code
_entity_poly.pdbx_strand_id
1 'polypeptide(L)'
;MWPCVDRVYFFSVMKTRNLWKKQRGFTLIELMVAMGIAILIMAMLVGITNVAMGAWQRSRAEVRASRQAKTMLDAMAKDLECFVMRSGNVNEWLSARTEPNLPGSSRDRSTNAAEFIFFSAASDRYRGGAGTAADLGGDVCTVSYKLAYQDPLQGLDNNNSTFVFYRQLVDPRPTFDTLLGRPDLRTAFAASAGNNRFENQATAGANNTDAKYNFMCENVYQYSITFRVDVPSVAGGSNVVRPVRVTLGQNANANNFRLYGNQIDTDASVGGGMTVSNQEIRAGRLTGVEISITVISDFGINQLKQRTFSSPQAKAQFLAQHSYEFSKSVDLPGM
;
A
#
# COMPACT_ATOMS: atom_id res chain seq x y z
N MET A 1 -91.75 -23.10 55.04
CA MET A 1 -91.50 -24.51 55.39
C MET A 1 -89.98 -24.64 55.57
N TRP A 2 -89.54 -25.12 56.74
CA TRP A 2 -88.16 -25.38 57.19
C TRP A 2 -87.34 -26.29 56.22
N PRO A 3 -86.03 -26.60 56.42
CA PRO A 3 -85.00 -26.09 57.35
C PRO A 3 -83.59 -25.82 56.73
N CYS A 4 -82.67 -25.38 57.60
CA CYS A 4 -81.20 -25.53 57.59
C CYS A 4 -80.67 -26.89 57.10
N VAL A 5 -79.39 -26.97 56.69
CA VAL A 5 -78.33 -27.86 57.24
C VAL A 5 -76.95 -27.52 56.64
N ASP A 6 -75.96 -27.53 57.52
CA ASP A 6 -74.50 -27.33 57.38
C ASP A 6 -73.77 -28.17 56.32
N ARG A 7 -72.62 -27.66 55.85
CA ARG A 7 -71.43 -28.50 55.58
C ARG A 7 -70.11 -27.78 55.88
N VAL A 8 -69.38 -28.43 56.78
CA VAL A 8 -68.07 -28.14 57.36
C VAL A 8 -66.96 -27.99 56.31
N TYR A 9 -66.19 -26.90 56.39
CA TYR A 9 -64.91 -26.78 55.69
C TYR A 9 -63.81 -27.49 56.50
N PHE A 10 -63.26 -28.56 55.94
CA PHE A 10 -62.09 -29.26 56.47
C PHE A 10 -60.82 -28.53 56.01
N PHE A 11 -60.35 -27.53 56.76
CA PHE A 11 -59.02 -26.95 56.54
C PHE A 11 -57.98 -27.84 57.21
N SER A 12 -57.32 -28.68 56.41
CA SER A 12 -56.09 -29.36 56.80
C SER A 12 -54.99 -28.32 57.01
N VAL A 13 -54.67 -28.04 58.27
CA VAL A 13 -53.52 -27.21 58.65
C VAL A 13 -52.25 -28.01 58.38
N MET A 14 -51.69 -27.82 57.19
CA MET A 14 -50.35 -28.27 56.85
C MET A 14 -49.36 -27.48 57.70
N LYS A 15 -48.89 -28.10 58.78
CA LYS A 15 -47.90 -27.54 59.70
C LYS A 15 -46.54 -27.53 58.99
N THR A 16 -46.25 -26.45 58.26
CA THR A 16 -44.91 -26.21 57.71
C THR A 16 -43.94 -26.03 58.87
N ARG A 17 -43.19 -27.08 59.19
CA ARG A 17 -42.04 -27.00 60.09
C ARG A 17 -41.03 -26.06 59.44
N ASN A 18 -41.04 -24.82 59.92
CA ASN A 18 -40.00 -23.84 59.70
C ASN A 18 -38.66 -24.39 60.24
N LEU A 19 -37.95 -25.14 59.41
CA LEU A 19 -36.54 -25.44 59.59
C LEU A 19 -35.79 -24.14 59.37
N TRP A 20 -35.69 -23.34 60.42
CA TRP A 20 -34.77 -22.20 60.45
C TRP A 20 -33.36 -22.76 60.39
N LYS A 21 -32.86 -22.95 59.17
CA LYS A 21 -31.43 -23.07 58.91
C LYS A 21 -30.80 -21.81 59.47
N LYS A 22 -30.06 -21.94 60.58
CA LYS A 22 -29.14 -20.89 61.04
C LYS A 22 -28.26 -20.52 59.85
N GLN A 23 -28.50 -19.36 59.23
CA GLN A 23 -27.56 -18.80 58.28
C GLN A 23 -26.32 -18.43 59.10
N ARG A 24 -25.27 -19.24 58.98
CA ARG A 24 -23.96 -18.92 59.52
C ARG A 24 -23.43 -17.73 58.72
N GLY A 25 -23.26 -16.59 59.36
CA GLY A 25 -22.55 -15.46 58.76
C GLY A 25 -21.10 -15.84 58.49
N PHE A 26 -20.53 -15.29 57.41
CA PHE A 26 -19.13 -15.50 57.05
C PHE A 26 -18.21 -14.96 58.14
N THR A 27 -17.15 -15.71 58.43
CA THR A 27 -16.09 -15.25 59.34
C THR A 27 -15.25 -14.16 58.66
N LEU A 28 -14.66 -13.25 59.44
CA LEU A 28 -13.86 -12.13 58.90
C LEU A 28 -12.67 -12.64 58.07
N ILE A 29 -12.11 -13.81 58.45
CA ILE A 29 -11.04 -14.48 57.71
C ILE A 29 -11.51 -15.06 56.38
N GLU A 30 -12.71 -15.63 56.28
CA GLU A 30 -13.30 -16.05 55.00
C GLU A 30 -13.48 -14.87 54.06
N LEU A 31 -13.91 -13.72 54.59
CA LEU A 31 -14.07 -12.49 53.80
C LEU A 31 -12.73 -11.96 53.28
N MET A 32 -11.68 -12.01 54.10
CA MET A 32 -10.32 -11.64 53.67
C MET A 32 -9.75 -12.60 52.63
N VAL A 33 -9.93 -13.91 52.82
CA VAL A 33 -9.47 -14.93 51.86
C VAL A 33 -10.23 -14.81 50.54
N ALA A 34 -11.55 -14.63 50.59
CA ALA A 34 -12.38 -14.44 49.41
C ALA A 34 -11.95 -13.19 48.61
N MET A 35 -11.71 -12.07 49.29
CA MET A 35 -11.22 -10.85 48.64
C MET A 35 -9.80 -11.03 48.07
N GLY A 36 -8.92 -11.74 48.78
CA GLY A 36 -7.57 -12.05 48.30
C GLY A 36 -7.58 -12.89 47.02
N ILE A 37 -8.41 -13.93 46.97
CA ILE A 37 -8.60 -14.76 45.77
C ILE A 37 -9.23 -13.94 44.63
N ALA A 38 -10.22 -13.10 44.93
CA ALA A 38 -10.86 -12.25 43.92
C ALA A 38 -9.88 -11.27 43.26
N ILE A 39 -9.00 -10.63 44.05
CA ILE A 39 -7.94 -9.74 43.52
C ILE A 39 -6.97 -10.53 42.63
N LEU A 40 -6.56 -11.73 43.05
CA LEU A 40 -5.67 -12.58 42.28
C LEU A 40 -6.29 -12.98 40.94
N ILE A 41 -7.56 -13.39 40.93
CA ILE A 41 -8.29 -13.74 39.70
C ILE A 41 -8.43 -12.50 38.80
N MET A 42 -8.78 -11.35 39.37
CA MET A 42 -8.93 -10.11 38.60
C MET A 42 -7.61 -9.67 37.97
N ALA A 43 -6.49 -9.77 38.69
CA ALA A 43 -5.16 -9.48 38.16
C ALA A 43 -4.81 -10.40 36.98
N MET A 44 -5.08 -11.70 37.10
CA MET A 44 -4.86 -12.66 36.01
C MET A 44 -5.75 -12.34 34.79
N LEU A 45 -7.03 -12.01 35.02
CA LEU A 45 -7.98 -11.69 33.96
C LEU A 45 -7.59 -10.43 33.20
N VAL A 46 -7.13 -9.38 33.90
CA VAL A 46 -6.59 -8.16 33.28
C VAL A 46 -5.33 -8.49 32.45
N GLY A 47 -4.44 -9.34 32.95
CA GLY A 47 -3.26 -9.80 32.21
C GLY A 47 -3.61 -10.47 30.87
N ILE A 48 -4.55 -11.42 30.91
CA ILE A 48 -5.03 -12.11 29.70
C ILE A 48 -5.71 -11.12 28.75
N THR A 49 -6.53 -10.21 29.30
CA THR A 49 -7.27 -9.23 28.50
C THR A 49 -6.32 -8.26 27.80
N ASN A 50 -5.24 -7.81 28.46
CA ASN A 50 -4.23 -6.97 27.84
C ASN A 50 -3.51 -7.68 26.67
N VAL A 51 -3.13 -8.95 26.84
CA VAL A 51 -2.52 -9.74 25.76
C VAL A 51 -3.49 -9.94 24.60
N ALA A 52 -4.74 -10.30 24.90
CA ALA A 52 -5.78 -10.50 23.91
C ALA A 52 -6.10 -9.20 23.13
N MET A 53 -6.22 -8.06 23.83
CA MET A 53 -6.42 -6.76 23.21
C MET A 53 -5.25 -6.37 22.30
N GLY A 54 -4.01 -6.59 22.74
CA GLY A 54 -2.83 -6.30 21.92
C GLY A 54 -2.76 -7.16 20.65
N ALA A 55 -3.09 -8.46 20.76
CA ALA A 55 -3.18 -9.34 19.60
C ALA A 55 -4.30 -8.92 18.64
N TRP A 56 -5.47 -8.56 19.18
CA TRP A 56 -6.61 -8.07 18.39
C TRP A 56 -6.28 -6.78 17.63
N GLN A 57 -5.66 -5.79 18.30
CA GLN A 57 -5.25 -4.54 17.67
C GLN A 57 -4.25 -4.77 16.54
N ARG A 58 -3.27 -5.67 16.75
CA ARG A 58 -2.29 -6.04 15.71
C ARG A 58 -2.96 -6.66 14.49
N SER A 59 -3.88 -7.60 14.71
CA SER A 59 -4.64 -8.24 13.63
C SER A 59 -5.48 -7.23 12.84
N ARG A 60 -6.12 -6.25 13.52
CA ARG A 60 -6.86 -5.19 12.84
C ARG A 60 -5.98 -4.26 12.01
N ALA A 61 -4.81 -3.88 12.54
CA ALA A 61 -3.85 -3.03 11.83
C ALA A 61 -3.32 -3.72 10.55
N GLU A 62 -3.00 -5.01 10.64
CA GLU A 62 -2.61 -5.83 9.51
C GLU A 62 -3.69 -5.90 8.42
N VAL A 63 -4.95 -6.13 8.81
CA VAL A 63 -6.08 -6.17 7.88
C VAL A 63 -6.30 -4.81 7.21
N ARG A 64 -6.14 -3.70 7.94
CA ARG A 64 -6.23 -2.34 7.38
C ARG A 64 -5.15 -2.11 6.33
N ALA A 65 -3.89 -2.35 6.67
CA ALA A 65 -2.75 -2.14 5.76
C ALA A 65 -2.89 -3.01 4.49
N SER A 66 -3.30 -4.27 4.65
CA SER A 66 -3.55 -5.18 3.53
C SER A 66 -4.68 -4.71 2.62
N ARG A 67 -5.77 -4.16 3.17
CA ARG A 67 -6.87 -3.62 2.36
C ARG A 67 -6.43 -2.41 1.56
N GLN A 68 -5.74 -1.46 2.20
CA GLN A 68 -5.23 -0.27 1.52
C GLN A 68 -4.25 -0.62 0.40
N ALA A 69 -3.34 -1.55 0.66
CA ALA A 69 -2.38 -2.04 -0.33
C ALA A 69 -3.06 -2.71 -1.54
N LYS A 70 -4.07 -3.54 -1.31
CA LYS A 70 -4.85 -4.18 -2.39
C LYS A 70 -5.59 -3.14 -3.23
N THR A 71 -6.30 -2.20 -2.59
CA THR A 71 -6.99 -1.11 -3.30
C THR A 71 -6.01 -0.28 -4.14
N MET A 72 -4.81 0.00 -3.62
CA MET A 72 -3.76 0.70 -4.35
C MET A 72 -3.26 -0.09 -5.57
N LEU A 73 -3.02 -1.40 -5.42
CA LEU A 73 -2.62 -2.27 -6.53
C LEU A 73 -3.71 -2.39 -7.59
N ASP A 74 -4.97 -2.48 -7.19
CA ASP A 74 -6.09 -2.53 -8.13
C ASP A 74 -6.25 -1.20 -8.89
N ALA A 75 -6.05 -0.05 -8.21
CA ALA A 75 -6.04 1.25 -8.87
C ALA A 75 -4.88 1.39 -9.87
N MET A 76 -3.67 0.95 -9.51
CA MET A 76 -2.52 0.94 -10.41
C MET A 76 -2.70 -0.02 -11.57
N ALA A 77 -3.29 -1.19 -11.32
CA ALA A 77 -3.60 -2.15 -12.36
C ALA A 77 -4.60 -1.57 -13.37
N LYS A 78 -5.67 -0.92 -12.89
CA LYS A 78 -6.64 -0.25 -13.76
C LYS A 78 -5.99 0.86 -14.59
N ASP A 79 -5.11 1.67 -13.99
CA ASP A 79 -4.39 2.70 -14.75
C ASP A 79 -3.48 2.08 -15.84
N LEU A 80 -2.83 0.96 -15.55
CA LEU A 80 -2.01 0.21 -16.52
C LEU A 80 -2.85 -0.47 -17.61
N GLU A 81 -4.01 -1.02 -17.28
CA GLU A 81 -4.96 -1.56 -18.27
C GLU A 81 -5.44 -0.46 -19.24
N CYS A 82 -5.53 0.78 -18.75
CA CYS A 82 -5.84 1.97 -19.55
C CYS A 82 -4.59 2.70 -20.09
N PHE A 83 -3.43 2.05 -20.13
CA PHE A 83 -2.20 2.63 -20.66
C PHE A 83 -2.36 3.07 -22.12
N VAL A 84 -1.92 4.30 -22.41
CA VAL A 84 -1.99 4.88 -23.75
C VAL A 84 -0.59 5.18 -24.26
N MET A 85 -0.32 4.71 -25.47
CA MET A 85 0.86 5.11 -26.23
C MET A 85 0.57 5.22 -27.72
N ARG A 86 1.44 5.94 -28.44
CA ARG A 86 1.45 5.94 -29.91
C ARG A 86 2.84 5.55 -30.40
N SER A 87 2.88 4.59 -31.31
CA SER A 87 4.12 4.16 -31.94
C SER A 87 4.60 5.12 -33.04
N GLY A 88 5.86 5.00 -33.45
CA GLY A 88 6.44 5.73 -34.58
C GLY A 88 6.90 7.17 -34.29
N ASN A 89 6.98 7.56 -33.02
CA ASN A 89 7.57 8.84 -32.60
C ASN A 89 8.78 8.64 -31.69
N VAL A 90 9.57 9.70 -31.53
CA VAL A 90 10.77 9.75 -30.66
C VAL A 90 10.46 10.20 -29.23
N ASN A 91 9.19 10.34 -28.89
CA ASN A 91 8.75 10.89 -27.61
C ASN A 91 8.60 9.78 -26.57
N GLU A 92 8.82 10.13 -25.31
CA GLU A 92 8.71 9.21 -24.18
C GLU A 92 7.25 9.08 -23.73
N TRP A 93 6.77 7.85 -23.58
CA TRP A 93 5.39 7.50 -23.17
C TRP A 93 5.31 6.92 -21.77
N LEU A 94 6.41 6.32 -21.31
CA LEU A 94 6.51 5.73 -19.99
C LEU A 94 7.96 5.89 -19.51
N SER A 95 8.11 6.42 -18.30
CA SER A 95 9.38 6.57 -17.60
C SER A 95 9.29 5.82 -16.29
N ALA A 96 10.20 4.89 -16.06
CA ALA A 96 10.30 4.16 -14.82
C ALA A 96 11.76 4.15 -14.35
N ARG A 97 12.02 4.55 -13.10
CA ARG A 97 13.37 4.63 -12.57
C ARG A 97 13.42 4.30 -11.09
N THR A 98 14.47 3.59 -10.67
CA THR A 98 14.80 3.45 -9.25
C THR A 98 15.30 4.78 -8.70
N GLU A 99 14.71 5.23 -7.60
CA GLU A 99 15.12 6.45 -6.92
C GLU A 99 16.57 6.33 -6.42
N PRO A 100 17.48 7.24 -6.79
CA PRO A 100 18.85 7.22 -6.29
C PRO A 100 18.89 7.46 -4.78
N ASN A 101 17.93 8.24 -4.27
CA ASN A 101 17.75 8.49 -2.85
C ASN A 101 16.57 7.68 -2.32
N LEU A 102 16.84 6.45 -1.90
CA LEU A 102 15.83 5.57 -1.35
C LEU A 102 15.16 6.20 -0.10
N PRO A 103 13.83 6.14 0.00
CA PRO A 103 13.06 6.74 1.09
C PRO A 103 13.36 6.04 2.41
N GLY A 104 13.29 6.76 3.52
CA GLY A 104 13.50 6.25 4.88
C GLY A 104 14.59 7.01 5.63
N SER A 105 14.62 6.85 6.95
CA SER A 105 15.72 7.37 7.77
C SER A 105 17.04 6.72 7.36
N SER A 106 18.18 7.36 7.63
CA SER A 106 19.52 6.82 7.29
C SER A 106 19.74 5.37 7.73
N ARG A 107 19.07 4.98 8.82
CA ARG A 107 19.15 3.66 9.42
C ARG A 107 18.17 2.65 8.83
N ASP A 108 17.00 3.12 8.40
CA ASP A 108 15.88 2.28 7.96
C ASP A 108 15.39 2.63 6.57
N ARG A 109 16.32 2.95 5.67
CA ARG A 109 16.03 3.17 4.25
C ARG A 109 15.36 1.94 3.65
N SER A 110 14.34 2.21 2.84
CA SER A 110 13.77 1.26 1.89
C SER A 110 14.90 0.65 1.06
N THR A 111 14.74 -0.62 0.69
CA THR A 111 15.69 -1.31 -0.19
C THR A 111 15.42 -1.06 -1.66
N ASN A 112 14.19 -0.69 -2.02
CA ASN A 112 13.80 -0.40 -3.38
C ASN A 112 12.59 0.51 -3.44
N ALA A 113 12.70 1.56 -4.25
CA ALA A 113 11.61 2.47 -4.55
C ALA A 113 11.72 2.89 -6.03
N ALA A 114 10.78 2.43 -6.84
CA ALA A 114 10.62 2.92 -8.19
C ALA A 114 9.79 4.22 -8.21
N GLU A 115 10.12 5.12 -9.11
CA GLU A 115 9.26 6.18 -9.60
C GLU A 115 8.74 5.75 -10.96
N PHE A 116 7.43 5.86 -11.16
CA PHE A 116 6.77 5.37 -12.35
C PHE A 116 5.81 6.39 -12.91
N ILE A 117 6.02 6.81 -14.15
CA ILE A 117 5.26 7.86 -14.82
C ILE A 117 4.83 7.33 -16.18
N PHE A 118 3.54 7.43 -16.50
CA PHE A 118 2.99 6.98 -17.77
C PHE A 118 1.67 7.68 -18.10
N PHE A 119 1.22 7.55 -19.34
CA PHE A 119 -0.06 8.08 -19.80
C PHE A 119 -1.16 7.03 -19.69
N SER A 120 -2.31 7.44 -19.14
CA SER A 120 -3.46 6.56 -18.94
C SER A 120 -4.77 7.32 -19.07
N ALA A 121 -5.81 6.63 -19.55
CA ALA A 121 -7.19 7.12 -19.54
C ALA A 121 -7.84 6.91 -18.15
N ALA A 122 -7.37 7.64 -17.14
CA ALA A 122 -7.83 7.47 -15.76
C ALA A 122 -9.25 8.03 -15.57
N SER A 123 -10.18 7.19 -15.11
CA SER A 123 -11.61 7.56 -14.95
C SER A 123 -11.97 8.20 -13.60
N ASP A 124 -11.02 8.34 -12.66
CA ASP A 124 -11.32 8.49 -11.22
C ASP A 124 -11.34 9.95 -10.74
N ARG A 125 -10.55 10.86 -11.31
CA ARG A 125 -10.54 12.28 -10.92
C ARG A 125 -10.27 13.19 -12.10
N TYR A 126 -11.33 13.60 -12.78
CA TYR A 126 -11.28 14.71 -13.70
C TYR A 126 -11.67 16.00 -12.97
N ARG A 127 -10.74 16.97 -12.88
CA ARG A 127 -11.02 18.25 -12.20
C ARG A 127 -11.73 19.26 -13.08
N GLY A 128 -11.87 18.98 -14.38
CA GLY A 128 -12.71 19.77 -15.27
C GLY A 128 -14.19 19.41 -15.10
N GLY A 129 -15.08 20.38 -15.33
CA GLY A 129 -16.50 20.08 -15.46
C GLY A 129 -16.77 19.60 -16.89
N ALA A 130 -16.82 18.29 -17.11
CA ALA A 130 -17.11 17.73 -18.44
C ALA A 130 -18.42 18.33 -18.99
N GLY A 131 -18.37 18.92 -20.19
CA GLY A 131 -19.53 19.59 -20.79
C GLY A 131 -19.90 20.96 -20.18
N THR A 132 -19.02 21.54 -19.36
CA THR A 132 -19.16 22.92 -18.84
C THR A 132 -18.12 23.86 -19.46
N ALA A 133 -18.23 25.16 -19.20
CA ALA A 133 -17.19 26.12 -19.63
C ALA A 133 -15.83 25.92 -18.94
N ALA A 134 -15.77 25.16 -17.84
CA ALA A 134 -14.55 24.80 -17.11
C ALA A 134 -14.01 23.41 -17.50
N ASP A 135 -14.40 22.91 -18.68
CA ASP A 135 -13.87 21.67 -19.24
C ASP A 135 -12.37 21.86 -19.55
N LEU A 136 -11.54 21.12 -18.82
CA LEU A 136 -10.11 20.94 -19.06
C LEU A 136 -9.83 19.90 -20.16
N GLY A 137 -10.84 19.53 -20.97
CA GLY A 137 -10.80 18.65 -22.14
C GLY A 137 -10.16 17.27 -21.92
N GLY A 138 -10.29 16.41 -22.94
CA GLY A 138 -9.46 15.21 -23.14
C GLY A 138 -9.71 14.02 -22.21
N ASP A 139 -9.24 12.84 -22.64
CA ASP A 139 -9.38 11.58 -21.89
C ASP A 139 -8.03 11.08 -21.33
N VAL A 140 -6.91 11.53 -21.91
CA VAL A 140 -5.56 11.05 -21.55
C VAL A 140 -4.95 11.91 -20.46
N CYS A 141 -4.71 11.30 -19.30
CA CYS A 141 -4.04 11.91 -18.17
C CYS A 141 -2.61 11.37 -18.01
N THR A 142 -1.77 12.11 -17.30
CA THR A 142 -0.48 11.57 -16.83
C THR A 142 -0.63 11.08 -15.40
N VAL A 143 -0.21 9.84 -15.15
CA VAL A 143 -0.20 9.22 -13.83
C VAL A 143 1.25 9.05 -13.38
N SER A 144 1.52 9.42 -12.14
CA SER A 144 2.79 9.11 -11.48
C SER A 144 2.55 8.35 -10.18
N TYR A 145 3.40 7.36 -9.92
CA TYR A 145 3.48 6.63 -8.67
C TYR A 145 4.87 6.74 -8.06
N LYS A 146 4.92 6.97 -6.75
CA LYS A 146 6.16 7.16 -6.03
C LYS A 146 6.01 6.82 -4.55
N LEU A 147 7.07 6.24 -4.01
CA LEU A 147 7.21 6.03 -2.57
C LEU A 147 7.99 7.18 -1.93
N ALA A 148 7.49 7.71 -0.82
CA ALA A 148 8.18 8.70 -0.01
C ALA A 148 8.18 8.30 1.47
N TYR A 149 9.14 8.82 2.23
CA TYR A 149 9.15 8.68 3.69
C TYR A 149 8.95 10.06 4.30
N GLN A 150 7.77 10.32 4.85
CA GLN A 150 7.41 11.61 5.42
C GLN A 150 6.16 11.54 6.29
N ASP A 151 5.89 12.61 7.03
CA ASP A 151 4.60 12.78 7.70
C ASP A 151 3.50 13.03 6.64
N PRO A 152 2.47 12.18 6.53
CA PRO A 152 1.41 12.36 5.54
C PRO A 152 0.57 13.63 5.76
N LEU A 153 0.61 14.23 6.95
CA LEU A 153 -0.15 15.44 7.27
C LEU A 153 0.65 16.73 7.03
N GLN A 154 1.96 16.69 7.29
CA GLN A 154 2.81 17.89 7.30
C GLN A 154 3.84 17.93 6.17
N GLY A 155 4.15 16.80 5.52
CA GLY A 155 5.17 16.73 4.48
C GLY A 155 6.61 16.79 4.96
N LEU A 156 6.81 16.73 6.28
CA LEU A 156 8.11 16.91 6.90
C LEU A 156 8.67 15.58 7.37
N ASP A 157 9.99 15.50 7.40
CA ASP A 157 10.73 14.41 8.01
C ASP A 157 10.76 14.67 9.53
N ASN A 158 9.89 13.99 10.27
CA ASN A 158 9.68 14.13 11.71
C ASN A 158 9.45 12.74 12.37
N ASN A 159 9.17 12.71 13.68
CA ASN A 159 8.93 11.44 14.38
C ASN A 159 7.71 10.65 13.88
N ASN A 160 6.75 11.35 13.26
CA ASN A 160 5.55 10.77 12.69
C ASN A 160 5.76 10.27 11.25
N SER A 161 6.93 10.52 10.64
CA SER A 161 7.19 10.11 9.27
C SER A 161 7.03 8.61 9.08
N THR A 162 6.25 8.23 8.09
CA THR A 162 6.07 6.84 7.70
C THR A 162 6.33 6.71 6.20
N PHE A 163 6.40 5.47 5.73
CA PHE A 163 6.45 5.22 4.30
C PHE A 163 5.06 5.44 3.71
N VAL A 164 4.95 6.37 2.79
CA VAL A 164 3.68 6.76 2.16
C VAL A 164 3.82 6.59 0.66
N PHE A 165 2.83 5.92 0.08
CA PHE A 165 2.74 5.75 -1.35
C PHE A 165 1.80 6.79 -1.95
N TYR A 166 2.31 7.52 -2.93
CA TYR A 166 1.59 8.58 -3.61
C TYR A 166 1.21 8.18 -5.03
N ARG A 167 0.00 8.56 -5.41
CA ARG A 167 -0.45 8.59 -6.80
C ARG A 167 -0.78 10.02 -7.18
N GLN A 168 -0.08 10.57 -8.15
CA GLN A 168 -0.40 11.88 -8.70
C GLN A 168 -1.02 11.71 -10.07
N LEU A 169 -2.20 12.31 -10.23
CA LEU A 169 -2.93 12.36 -11.50
C LEU A 169 -2.90 13.80 -11.99
N VAL A 170 -2.42 14.01 -13.22
CA VAL A 170 -2.40 15.30 -13.90
C VAL A 170 -3.56 15.34 -14.89
N ASP A 171 -4.37 16.39 -14.83
CA ASP A 171 -5.53 16.56 -15.71
C ASP A 171 -5.13 16.51 -17.20
N PRO A 172 -6.07 16.22 -18.12
CA PRO A 172 -5.73 15.99 -19.52
C PRO A 172 -5.22 17.23 -20.27
N ARG A 173 -5.75 18.44 -20.05
CA ARG A 173 -5.21 19.66 -20.68
C ARG A 173 -3.74 19.95 -20.34
N PRO A 174 -3.32 20.05 -19.07
CA PRO A 174 -1.90 20.23 -18.77
C PRO A 174 -1.06 19.03 -19.24
N THR A 175 -1.62 17.82 -19.23
CA THR A 175 -0.98 16.64 -19.83
C THR A 175 -0.68 16.87 -21.32
N PHE A 176 -1.67 17.32 -22.09
CA PHE A 176 -1.52 17.58 -23.51
C PHE A 176 -0.58 18.76 -23.80
N ASP A 177 -0.73 19.86 -23.07
CA ASP A 177 0.00 21.10 -23.33
C ASP A 177 1.48 21.02 -22.93
N THR A 178 1.81 20.27 -21.87
CA THR A 178 3.14 20.31 -21.25
C THR A 178 3.90 18.99 -21.23
N LEU A 179 3.20 17.85 -21.12
CA LEU A 179 3.81 16.53 -20.88
C LEU A 179 3.86 15.67 -22.14
N LEU A 180 2.82 15.72 -22.97
CA LEU A 180 2.73 14.93 -24.19
C LEU A 180 3.77 15.41 -25.21
N GLY A 181 4.40 14.48 -25.90
CA GLY A 181 5.36 14.79 -26.96
C GLY A 181 6.73 15.26 -26.47
N ARG A 182 7.07 15.00 -25.20
CA ARG A 182 8.37 15.31 -24.63
C ARG A 182 9.34 14.12 -24.78
N PRO A 183 10.62 14.36 -25.11
CA PRO A 183 11.63 13.30 -25.15
C PRO A 183 12.13 12.91 -23.74
N ASP A 184 11.93 13.75 -22.74
CA ASP A 184 12.19 13.46 -21.32
C ASP A 184 10.93 13.78 -20.52
N LEU A 185 10.12 12.74 -20.29
CA LEU A 185 8.85 12.81 -19.59
C LEU A 185 9.06 13.13 -18.11
N ARG A 186 10.12 12.62 -17.48
CA ARG A 186 10.40 12.85 -16.06
C ARG A 186 10.70 14.32 -15.79
N THR A 187 11.57 14.93 -16.59
CA THR A 187 11.92 16.34 -16.44
C THR A 187 10.72 17.24 -16.71
N ALA A 188 9.91 16.90 -17.73
CA ALA A 188 8.67 17.62 -18.02
C ALA A 188 7.64 17.48 -16.88
N PHE A 189 7.48 16.28 -16.32
CA PHE A 189 6.60 16.02 -15.18
C PHE A 189 7.02 16.82 -13.95
N ALA A 190 8.32 16.82 -13.62
CA ALA A 190 8.85 17.60 -12.52
C ALA A 190 8.56 19.11 -12.65
N ALA A 191 8.64 19.64 -13.88
CA ALA A 191 8.38 21.05 -14.15
C ALA A 191 6.89 21.42 -14.13
N SER A 192 5.99 20.53 -14.56
CA SER A 192 4.55 20.81 -14.71
C SER A 192 3.72 20.39 -13.50
N ALA A 193 4.05 19.23 -12.93
CA ALA A 193 3.28 18.56 -11.89
C ALA A 193 4.02 18.47 -10.54
N GLY A 194 5.34 18.65 -10.51
CA GLY A 194 6.15 18.52 -9.30
C GLY A 194 6.69 17.09 -9.11
N ASN A 195 6.96 16.69 -7.87
CA ASN A 195 7.77 15.50 -7.56
C ASN A 195 7.00 14.31 -6.99
N ASN A 196 5.67 14.26 -7.11
CA ASN A 196 4.80 13.19 -6.62
C ASN A 196 5.05 12.80 -5.15
N ARG A 197 5.22 13.82 -4.29
CA ARG A 197 5.37 13.70 -2.84
C ARG A 197 4.67 14.90 -2.21
N PHE A 198 3.99 14.72 -1.07
CA PHE A 198 3.41 15.88 -0.37
C PHE A 198 4.48 16.94 -0.10
N GLU A 199 4.24 18.16 -0.60
CA GLU A 199 5.02 19.36 -0.31
C GLU A 199 4.09 20.38 0.34
N ASN A 200 4.55 20.97 1.45
CA ASN A 200 3.80 22.04 2.08
C ASN A 200 3.80 23.30 1.18
N GLN A 201 2.76 24.12 1.25
CA GLN A 201 2.55 25.31 0.42
C GLN A 201 3.74 26.31 0.45
N ALA A 202 4.46 26.35 1.58
CA ALA A 202 5.67 27.17 1.73
C ALA A 202 6.86 26.70 0.87
N THR A 203 6.95 25.41 0.56
CA THR A 203 7.99 24.80 -0.28
C THR A 203 7.54 24.68 -1.74
N ALA A 204 6.23 24.54 -1.98
CA ALA A 204 5.64 24.27 -3.30
C ALA A 204 5.56 25.48 -4.25
N GLY A 205 6.07 26.66 -3.85
CA GLY A 205 5.96 27.90 -4.61
C GLY A 205 4.53 28.47 -4.63
N ALA A 206 4.42 29.81 -4.67
CA ALA A 206 3.17 30.55 -4.45
C ALA A 206 2.00 30.25 -5.41
N ASN A 207 2.22 29.46 -6.47
CA ASN A 207 1.21 29.13 -7.49
C ASN A 207 0.56 27.75 -7.29
N ASN A 208 0.91 27.01 -6.23
CA ASN A 208 0.34 25.68 -5.97
C ASN A 208 -0.76 25.77 -4.90
N THR A 209 -1.94 26.26 -5.30
CA THR A 209 -3.13 26.40 -4.42
C THR A 209 -3.88 25.10 -4.17
N ASP A 210 -3.45 23.99 -4.78
CA ASP A 210 -3.96 22.66 -4.52
C ASP A 210 -2.83 21.80 -3.96
N ALA A 211 -3.08 21.10 -2.86
CA ALA A 211 -2.23 19.97 -2.48
C ALA A 211 -2.39 18.88 -3.55
N LYS A 212 -1.58 18.93 -4.63
CA LYS A 212 -1.69 18.03 -5.80
C LYS A 212 -1.06 16.66 -5.54
N TYR A 213 -1.38 16.04 -4.41
CA TYR A 213 -0.86 14.71 -4.05
C TYR A 213 -2.01 13.86 -3.50
N ASN A 214 -2.30 12.74 -4.17
CA ASN A 214 -3.29 11.79 -3.63
C ASN A 214 -2.52 10.74 -2.82
N PHE A 215 -2.62 10.88 -1.50
CA PHE A 215 -2.29 9.81 -0.57
C PHE A 215 -3.08 8.55 -0.96
N MET A 216 -2.39 7.44 -1.21
CA MET A 216 -3.05 6.16 -1.51
C MET A 216 -3.01 5.23 -0.30
N CYS A 217 -1.81 4.96 0.21
CA CYS A 217 -1.64 4.07 1.35
C CYS A 217 -0.38 4.41 2.14
N GLU A 218 -0.40 4.02 3.40
CA GLU A 218 0.73 4.10 4.31
C GLU A 218 1.39 2.74 4.52
N ASN A 219 2.59 2.78 5.10
CA ASN A 219 3.43 1.65 5.49
C ASN A 219 3.93 0.77 4.32
N VAL A 220 4.03 1.31 3.11
CA VAL A 220 4.67 0.61 1.97
C VAL A 220 6.18 0.74 2.08
N TYR A 221 6.88 -0.29 2.52
CA TYR A 221 8.33 -0.24 2.70
C TYR A 221 9.11 -0.37 1.40
N GLN A 222 8.65 -1.19 0.46
CA GLN A 222 9.31 -1.39 -0.84
C GLN A 222 8.31 -1.32 -1.96
N TYR A 223 8.74 -0.76 -3.09
CA TYR A 223 7.97 -0.73 -4.32
C TYR A 223 8.91 -1.05 -5.48
N SER A 224 8.60 -2.15 -6.16
CA SER A 224 9.37 -2.68 -7.29
C SER A 224 8.47 -2.87 -8.49
N ILE A 225 9.02 -2.64 -9.68
CA ILE A 225 8.33 -2.83 -10.94
C ILE A 225 9.17 -3.73 -11.82
N THR A 226 8.53 -4.69 -12.47
CA THR A 226 9.15 -5.56 -13.46
C THR A 226 8.40 -5.47 -14.77
N PHE A 227 9.10 -5.06 -15.83
CA PHE A 227 8.58 -5.03 -17.18
C PHE A 227 8.83 -6.38 -17.86
N ARG A 228 7.83 -6.90 -18.56
CA ARG A 228 7.93 -8.06 -19.44
C ARG A 228 8.07 -7.57 -20.86
N VAL A 229 9.21 -7.85 -21.48
CA VAL A 229 9.55 -7.38 -22.83
C VAL A 229 9.80 -8.59 -23.71
N ASP A 230 9.08 -8.67 -24.82
CA ASP A 230 9.28 -9.68 -25.84
C ASP A 230 10.30 -9.16 -26.86
N VAL A 231 11.46 -9.78 -26.89
CA VAL A 231 12.59 -9.34 -27.70
C VAL A 231 12.74 -10.23 -28.93
N PRO A 232 12.70 -9.67 -30.16
CA PRO A 232 13.02 -10.43 -31.36
C PRO A 232 14.53 -10.70 -31.40
N SER A 233 14.92 -11.96 -31.52
CA SER A 233 16.31 -12.39 -31.64
C SER A 233 16.43 -13.44 -32.75
N VAL A 234 17.56 -13.45 -33.45
CA VAL A 234 17.83 -14.44 -34.50
C VAL A 234 18.61 -15.60 -33.89
N ALA A 235 17.98 -16.76 -33.80
CA ALA A 235 18.63 -17.98 -33.30
C ALA A 235 18.65 -19.03 -34.43
N GLY A 236 19.85 -19.44 -34.85
CA GLY A 236 20.00 -20.47 -35.88
C GLY A 236 19.37 -20.12 -37.24
N GLY A 237 19.26 -18.82 -37.58
CA GLY A 237 18.67 -18.35 -38.83
C GLY A 237 17.14 -18.20 -38.81
N SER A 238 16.49 -18.44 -37.67
CA SER A 238 15.05 -18.21 -37.48
C SER A 238 14.79 -17.04 -36.55
N ASN A 239 13.73 -16.26 -36.82
CA ASN A 239 13.26 -15.20 -35.94
C ASN A 239 12.54 -15.84 -34.74
N VAL A 240 13.13 -15.71 -33.55
CA VAL A 240 12.57 -16.22 -32.29
C VAL A 240 12.28 -15.03 -31.38
N VAL A 241 11.11 -15.03 -30.75
CA VAL A 241 10.77 -14.05 -29.71
C VAL A 241 11.18 -14.62 -28.36
N ARG A 242 11.98 -13.85 -27.60
CA ARG A 242 12.45 -14.23 -26.26
C ARG A 242 11.80 -13.31 -25.22
N PRO A 243 11.06 -13.85 -24.24
CA PRO A 243 10.53 -13.05 -23.14
C PRO A 243 11.66 -12.68 -22.17
N VAL A 244 11.83 -11.39 -21.93
CA VAL A 244 12.83 -10.81 -21.04
C VAL A 244 12.11 -10.07 -19.92
N ARG A 245 12.63 -10.19 -18.70
CA ARG A 245 12.11 -9.47 -17.53
C ARG A 245 13.10 -8.37 -17.16
N VAL A 246 12.64 -7.12 -17.11
CA VAL A 246 13.42 -5.96 -16.66
C VAL A 246 12.86 -5.48 -15.34
N THR A 247 13.52 -5.83 -14.24
CA THR A 247 13.15 -5.46 -12.88
C THR A 247 13.96 -4.26 -12.43
N LEU A 248 13.26 -3.23 -11.98
CA LEU A 248 13.87 -2.02 -11.44
C LEU A 248 14.26 -2.19 -9.98
N GLY A 249 15.50 -1.86 -9.63
CA GLY A 249 15.98 -1.78 -8.25
C GLY A 249 17.50 -1.75 -8.13
N GLN A 250 17.99 -1.28 -6.98
CA GLN A 250 19.43 -1.08 -6.74
C GLN A 250 20.26 -2.38 -6.86
N ASN A 251 19.64 -3.53 -6.56
CA ASN A 251 20.23 -4.87 -6.72
C ASN A 251 19.46 -5.72 -7.75
N ALA A 252 18.65 -5.08 -8.58
CA ALA A 252 17.93 -5.74 -9.66
C ALA A 252 18.75 -5.68 -10.96
N ASN A 253 18.16 -6.06 -12.09
CA ASN A 253 18.87 -6.06 -13.36
C ASN A 253 18.85 -4.70 -14.07
N ALA A 254 18.05 -3.73 -13.64
CA ALA A 254 18.01 -2.38 -14.22
C ALA A 254 17.73 -1.31 -13.15
N ASN A 255 18.14 -0.07 -13.40
CA ASN A 255 17.74 1.10 -12.61
C ASN A 255 16.82 2.04 -13.40
N ASN A 256 16.77 1.93 -14.72
CA ASN A 256 15.98 2.79 -15.58
C ASN A 256 15.32 1.98 -16.72
N PHE A 257 14.07 2.30 -16.99
CA PHE A 257 13.31 1.75 -18.10
C PHE A 257 12.44 2.86 -18.69
N ARG A 258 12.65 3.14 -19.97
CA ARG A 258 11.93 4.17 -20.72
C ARG A 258 11.34 3.57 -21.97
N LEU A 259 10.09 3.90 -22.24
CA LEU A 259 9.40 3.50 -23.47
C LEU A 259 9.19 4.72 -24.34
N TYR A 260 9.78 4.68 -25.53
CA TYR A 260 9.52 5.64 -26.58
C TYR A 260 8.58 5.05 -27.61
N GLY A 261 7.96 5.89 -28.45
CA GLY A 261 7.09 5.41 -29.51
C GLY A 261 7.79 4.49 -30.53
N ASN A 262 9.11 4.51 -30.61
CA ASN A 262 9.89 3.75 -31.59
C ASN A 262 10.89 2.75 -30.98
N GLN A 263 11.16 2.81 -29.67
CA GLN A 263 12.18 1.98 -29.02
C GLN A 263 11.97 1.89 -27.51
N ILE A 264 12.56 0.86 -26.90
CA ILE A 264 12.73 0.76 -25.45
C ILE A 264 14.15 1.20 -25.10
N ASP A 265 14.35 2.00 -24.06
CA ASP A 265 15.68 2.35 -23.54
C ASP A 265 15.80 1.90 -22.09
N THR A 266 16.82 1.09 -21.79
CA THR A 266 17.03 0.56 -20.45
C THR A 266 18.51 0.25 -20.23
N ASP A 267 18.93 0.30 -18.97
CA ASP A 267 20.25 -0.13 -18.49
C ASP A 267 20.24 -1.60 -18.04
N ALA A 268 19.26 -2.38 -18.50
CA ALA A 268 19.08 -3.77 -18.10
C ALA A 268 20.31 -4.64 -18.40
N SER A 269 20.84 -5.33 -17.40
CA SER A 269 21.88 -6.34 -17.55
C SER A 269 21.29 -7.73 -17.32
N VAL A 270 20.87 -8.39 -18.39
CA VAL A 270 20.29 -9.74 -18.35
C VAL A 270 21.37 -10.76 -18.71
N GLY A 271 21.87 -11.49 -17.72
CA GLY A 271 22.93 -12.50 -17.88
C GLY A 271 22.43 -13.95 -17.90
N GLY A 272 23.29 -14.88 -18.33
CA GLY A 272 23.05 -16.33 -18.31
C GLY A 272 22.66 -16.93 -19.66
N GLY A 273 21.98 -18.08 -19.67
CA GLY A 273 21.53 -18.76 -20.91
C GLY A 273 20.50 -17.99 -21.74
N MET A 274 20.00 -16.86 -21.23
CA MET A 274 19.11 -15.91 -21.91
C MET A 274 19.76 -14.51 -21.97
N THR A 275 21.07 -14.45 -22.22
CA THR A 275 21.76 -13.17 -22.42
C THR A 275 21.16 -12.45 -23.62
N VAL A 276 20.70 -11.22 -23.40
CA VAL A 276 20.14 -10.33 -24.44
C VAL A 276 20.83 -8.98 -24.29
N SER A 277 21.30 -8.43 -25.40
CA SER A 277 21.94 -7.12 -25.41
C SER A 277 20.90 -6.00 -25.32
N ASN A 278 21.31 -4.82 -24.81
CA ASN A 278 20.43 -3.65 -24.79
C ASN A 278 19.99 -3.25 -26.20
N GLN A 279 20.78 -3.55 -27.24
CA GLN A 279 20.39 -3.31 -28.63
C GLN A 279 19.22 -4.19 -29.07
N GLU A 280 19.17 -5.44 -28.62
CA GLU A 280 18.03 -6.32 -28.89
C GLU A 280 16.80 -5.87 -28.08
N ILE A 281 16.98 -5.49 -26.81
CA ILE A 281 15.87 -4.98 -25.97
C ILE A 281 15.26 -3.70 -26.58
N ARG A 282 16.08 -2.83 -27.21
CA ARG A 282 15.59 -1.62 -27.90
C ARG A 282 14.56 -1.90 -28.98
N ALA A 283 14.67 -3.05 -29.66
CA ALA A 283 13.73 -3.51 -30.67
C ALA A 283 12.58 -4.37 -30.11
N GLY A 284 12.59 -4.62 -28.80
CA GLY A 284 11.57 -5.40 -28.11
C GLY A 284 10.23 -4.69 -28.00
N ARG A 285 9.21 -5.46 -27.61
CA ARG A 285 7.86 -4.99 -27.36
C ARG A 285 7.50 -5.21 -25.90
N LEU A 286 6.97 -4.20 -25.24
CA LEU A 286 6.51 -4.34 -23.86
C LEU A 286 5.17 -5.10 -23.86
N THR A 287 5.08 -6.23 -23.15
CA THR A 287 3.90 -7.10 -23.13
C THR A 287 3.14 -7.07 -21.82
N GLY A 288 3.81 -6.70 -20.73
CA GLY A 288 3.16 -6.60 -19.42
C GLY A 288 4.04 -5.95 -18.36
N VAL A 289 3.42 -5.64 -17.24
CA VAL A 289 4.09 -5.06 -16.07
C VAL A 289 3.65 -5.83 -14.84
N GLU A 290 4.62 -6.23 -14.03
CA GLU A 290 4.40 -6.78 -12.70
C GLU A 290 4.79 -5.74 -11.66
N ILE A 291 3.83 -5.44 -10.79
CA ILE A 291 4.00 -4.55 -9.66
C ILE A 291 4.19 -5.40 -8.42
N SER A 292 5.18 -5.08 -7.59
CA SER A 292 5.36 -5.69 -6.28
C SER A 292 5.55 -4.63 -5.21
N ILE A 293 4.81 -4.78 -4.11
CA ILE A 293 4.91 -3.93 -2.92
C ILE A 293 5.10 -4.77 -1.68
N THR A 294 5.91 -4.26 -0.76
CA THR A 294 6.09 -4.83 0.58
C THR A 294 5.51 -3.86 1.60
N VAL A 295 4.52 -4.31 2.36
CA VAL A 295 3.77 -3.49 3.32
C VAL A 295 4.10 -3.95 4.72
N ILE A 296 4.48 -3.04 5.60
CA ILE A 296 4.78 -3.35 7.00
C ILE A 296 3.53 -3.07 7.86
N SER A 297 3.29 -3.91 8.86
CA SER A 297 2.26 -3.63 9.87
C SER A 297 2.55 -2.36 10.68
N ASP A 298 1.53 -1.70 11.22
CA ASP A 298 1.70 -0.52 12.10
C ASP A 298 2.65 -0.80 13.28
N PHE A 299 2.52 -2.00 13.86
CA PHE A 299 3.42 -2.47 14.91
C PHE A 299 4.86 -2.60 14.38
N GLY A 300 5.02 -3.17 13.19
CA GLY A 300 6.31 -3.33 12.53
C GLY A 300 7.01 -1.99 12.30
N ILE A 301 6.31 -0.97 11.80
CA ILE A 301 6.85 0.39 11.60
C ILE A 301 7.25 1.04 12.93
N ASN A 302 6.42 0.94 13.97
CA ASN A 302 6.74 1.50 15.27
C ASN A 302 7.97 0.85 15.90
N GLN A 303 8.09 -0.47 15.79
CA GLN A 303 9.26 -1.20 16.26
C GLN A 303 10.50 -0.91 15.41
N LEU A 304 10.36 -0.76 14.08
CA LEU A 304 11.44 -0.36 13.18
C LEU A 304 12.05 0.99 13.60
N LYS A 305 11.20 1.95 13.99
CA LYS A 305 11.63 3.28 14.47
C LYS A 305 12.34 3.24 15.83
N GLN A 306 11.88 2.42 16.76
CA GLN A 306 12.32 2.46 18.16
C GLN A 306 13.45 1.48 18.48
N ARG A 307 13.40 0.27 17.91
CA ARG A 307 14.30 -0.82 18.27
C ARG A 307 15.60 -0.66 17.52
N THR A 308 16.75 -0.99 18.12
CA THR A 308 18.03 -1.18 17.39
C THR A 308 18.24 -2.65 17.05
N PHE A 309 18.49 -2.95 15.78
CA PHE A 309 18.80 -4.32 15.35
C PHE A 309 20.30 -4.57 15.52
N SER A 310 20.66 -5.68 16.15
CA SER A 310 22.04 -6.07 16.39
C SER A 310 22.80 -6.48 15.12
N SER A 311 22.08 -6.90 14.07
CA SER A 311 22.65 -7.25 12.78
C SER A 311 21.67 -7.00 11.62
N PRO A 312 22.16 -6.84 10.37
CA PRO A 312 21.32 -6.77 9.18
C PRO A 312 20.39 -7.99 9.01
N GLN A 313 20.84 -9.17 9.42
CA GLN A 313 20.08 -10.42 9.36
C GLN A 313 18.91 -10.40 10.35
N ALA A 314 19.12 -9.89 11.57
CA ALA A 314 18.06 -9.74 12.56
C ALA A 314 16.97 -8.75 12.08
N LYS A 315 17.39 -7.69 11.39
CA LYS A 315 16.47 -6.74 10.74
C LYS A 315 15.69 -7.41 9.60
N ALA A 316 16.36 -8.17 8.74
CA ALA A 316 15.69 -8.87 7.64
C ALA A 316 14.67 -9.90 8.16
N GLN A 317 15.00 -10.65 9.21
CA GLN A 317 14.06 -11.58 9.86
C GLN A 317 12.87 -10.84 10.48
N PHE A 318 13.11 -9.70 11.14
CA PHE A 318 12.04 -8.88 11.68
C PHE A 318 11.10 -8.34 10.59
N LEU A 319 11.67 -7.84 9.48
CA LEU A 319 10.90 -7.39 8.34
C LEU A 319 10.07 -8.55 7.79
N ALA A 320 10.67 -9.72 7.55
CA ALA A 320 9.97 -10.90 7.05
C ALA A 320 8.80 -11.35 7.96
N GLN A 321 8.88 -11.16 9.27
CA GLN A 321 7.80 -11.50 10.21
C GLN A 321 6.67 -10.47 10.27
N HIS A 322 6.95 -9.21 9.91
CA HIS A 322 6.02 -8.09 10.08
C HIS A 322 5.66 -7.37 8.78
N SER A 323 6.12 -7.89 7.65
CA SER A 323 5.83 -7.40 6.31
C SER A 323 5.05 -8.40 5.49
N TYR A 324 4.22 -7.87 4.60
CA TYR A 324 3.39 -8.62 3.67
C TYR A 324 3.74 -8.20 2.26
N GLU A 325 3.97 -9.17 1.40
CA GLU A 325 4.29 -8.93 0.00
C GLU A 325 3.03 -9.13 -0.84
N PHE A 326 2.76 -8.16 -1.70
CA PHE A 326 1.68 -8.22 -2.65
C PHE A 326 2.24 -7.95 -4.04
N SER A 327 1.92 -8.83 -4.98
CA SER A 327 2.24 -8.61 -6.38
C SER A 327 1.00 -8.67 -7.26
N LYS A 328 1.05 -7.92 -8.36
CA LYS A 328 0.01 -7.90 -9.39
C LYS A 328 0.67 -7.80 -10.74
N SER A 329 0.38 -8.77 -11.61
CA SER A 329 0.76 -8.72 -13.02
C SER A 329 -0.40 -8.14 -13.83
N VAL A 330 -0.08 -7.26 -14.77
CA VAL A 330 -1.00 -6.64 -15.71
C VAL A 330 -0.43 -6.86 -17.11
N ASP A 331 -1.19 -7.50 -17.97
CA ASP A 331 -0.84 -7.56 -19.38
C ASP A 331 -1.24 -6.24 -20.03
N LEU A 332 -0.33 -5.65 -20.79
CA LEU A 332 -0.59 -4.38 -21.45
C LEU A 332 -1.29 -4.64 -22.79
N PRO A 333 -2.20 -3.74 -23.23
CA PRO A 333 -2.82 -3.87 -24.54
C PRO A 333 -1.73 -4.00 -25.59
N GLY A 334 -1.79 -5.12 -26.33
CA GLY A 334 -0.70 -5.61 -27.16
C GLY A 334 -0.11 -4.53 -28.06
N MET A 335 1.22 -4.41 -28.01
CA MET A 335 2.02 -3.52 -28.84
C MET A 335 2.44 -4.19 -30.13
#